data_AF-A0A9P6QFR5-F1
#
_entry.id   AF-A0A9P6QFR5-F1
#
_cell.length_a   1.000
_cell.length_b   1.000
_cell.length_c   1.000
_cell.angle_alpha   90.00
_cell.angle_beta   90.00
_cell.angle_gamma   90.00
#
_symmetry.space_group_name_H-M   'P 1'
#
loop_
_entity.id
_entity.type
_entity.pdbx_description
1 polymer ?
#
loop_
_entity_poly.entity_id
_entity_poly.type
_entity_poly.pdbx_seq_one_letter_code
_entity_poly.pdbx_strand_id
1 'polypeptide(L)'
;MASSTPKPRSMTAGARNILRSNDSASLWNYTVAPGWTHDEAEVLRKALMKFGVGNWSKIIESNCLVGKTNAQMNLQTQRMLGQQSTAEFAGLHIDPRVIGQKNSLIQGEHIRRKNGCIVNTGAKLSRDEIRRRVAENKEQYELTEEVWKNIELPLPEDPQLLLEAKKSERVRLELELKNVQRQIAQLRRPIRGTDTDSSASPKTELDDEDMQGEEIIEDQPVNKRLKLEE
;
A
#
# COMPACT_ATOMS: atom_id res chain seq x y z
N MET A 1 41.28 -32.14 -12.51
CA MET A 1 41.08 -31.45 -11.24
C MET A 1 39.95 -30.44 -11.44
N ALA A 2 38.79 -30.63 -10.82
CA ALA A 2 37.63 -29.77 -11.02
C ALA A 2 37.59 -28.69 -9.92
N SER A 3 37.66 -27.42 -10.30
CA SER A 3 37.61 -26.26 -9.40
C SER A 3 36.16 -26.01 -8.96
N SER A 4 35.83 -26.33 -7.71
CA SER A 4 34.54 -25.99 -7.11
C SER A 4 34.50 -24.50 -6.73
N THR A 5 33.80 -23.68 -7.51
CA THR A 5 33.48 -22.31 -7.10
C THR A 5 32.45 -22.34 -5.96
N PRO A 6 32.69 -21.65 -4.83
CA PRO A 6 31.74 -21.63 -3.72
C PRO A 6 30.48 -20.86 -4.12
N LYS A 7 29.31 -21.49 -4.00
CA LYS A 7 28.01 -20.83 -4.19
C LYS A 7 27.85 -19.66 -3.20
N PRO A 8 27.29 -18.51 -3.62
CA PRO A 8 27.02 -17.41 -2.71
C PRO A 8 26.02 -17.87 -1.63
N ARG A 9 26.43 -17.74 -0.37
CA ARG A 9 25.57 -18.06 0.77
C ARG A 9 24.44 -17.03 0.82
N SER A 10 23.20 -17.49 0.63
CA SER A 10 22.01 -16.67 0.90
C SER A 10 22.03 -16.25 2.38
N MET A 11 21.85 -14.96 2.65
CA MET A 11 21.80 -14.46 4.02
C MET A 11 20.62 -15.07 4.78
N THR A 12 20.85 -15.41 6.04
CA THR A 12 19.83 -15.91 6.97
C THR A 12 18.66 -14.92 7.03
N ALA A 13 17.45 -15.38 6.69
CA ALA A 13 16.24 -14.58 6.77
C ALA A 13 15.94 -14.25 8.25
N GLY A 14 16.35 -13.06 8.70
CA GLY A 14 16.10 -12.63 10.08
C GLY A 14 16.79 -11.32 10.48
N ALA A 15 17.89 -10.94 9.83
CA ALA A 15 18.69 -9.78 10.22
C ALA A 15 18.44 -8.50 9.39
N ARG A 16 17.25 -8.34 8.80
CA ARG A 16 16.77 -7.02 8.36
C ARG A 16 15.80 -6.48 9.39
N ASN A 17 16.29 -6.23 10.61
CA ASN A 17 15.67 -5.23 11.46
C ASN A 17 15.95 -3.89 10.77
N ILE A 18 15.07 -3.54 9.82
CA ILE A 18 14.96 -2.16 9.34
C ILE A 18 14.52 -1.39 10.58
N LEU A 19 15.49 -0.80 11.28
CA LEU A 19 15.27 0.14 12.36
C LEU A 19 14.38 1.23 11.77
N ARG A 20 13.10 1.25 12.15
CA ARG A 20 12.21 2.32 11.72
C ARG A 20 12.37 3.43 12.74
N SER A 21 12.35 4.68 12.28
CA SER A 21 12.43 5.87 13.15
C SER A 21 11.32 5.96 14.22
N ASN A 22 10.38 5.01 14.24
CA ASN A 22 9.32 4.83 15.24
C ASN A 22 9.63 3.80 16.34
N ASP A 23 10.83 3.21 16.41
CA ASP A 23 11.18 2.22 17.44
C ASP A 23 11.37 2.81 18.87
N SER A 24 11.03 4.08 19.08
CA SER A 24 10.97 4.66 20.42
C SER A 24 9.71 4.19 21.13
N ALA A 25 9.85 3.44 22.23
CA ALA A 25 8.74 2.87 23.03
C ALA A 25 7.72 3.91 23.57
N SER A 26 8.07 5.20 23.56
CA SER A 26 7.22 6.33 23.95
C SER A 26 6.46 6.98 22.77
N LEU A 27 6.88 6.73 21.52
CA LEU A 27 6.18 7.16 20.30
C LEU A 27 5.35 5.98 19.79
N TRP A 28 4.13 5.83 20.30
CA TRP A 28 3.14 4.87 19.78
C TRP A 28 2.59 5.28 18.41
N ASN A 29 3.48 5.43 17.44
CA ASN A 29 3.18 5.83 16.08
C ASN A 29 3.20 4.56 15.21
N TYR A 30 2.06 4.18 14.63
CA TYR A 30 2.08 3.19 13.56
C TYR A 30 2.94 3.74 12.41
N THR A 31 3.70 2.87 11.74
CA THR A 31 4.40 3.30 10.53
C THR A 31 3.37 3.44 9.41
N VAL A 32 3.24 4.64 8.83
CA VAL A 32 2.47 4.84 7.60
C VAL A 32 3.00 3.93 6.48
N ALA A 33 2.11 3.37 5.67
CA ALA A 33 2.48 2.61 4.49
C ALA A 33 3.16 3.52 3.46
N PRO A 34 4.05 2.99 2.59
CA PRO A 34 4.65 3.79 1.53
C PRO A 34 3.58 4.49 0.68
N GLY A 35 3.77 5.78 0.39
CA GLY A 35 2.80 6.58 -0.37
C GLY A 35 1.58 7.06 0.45
N TRP A 36 1.65 7.01 1.77
CA TRP A 36 0.67 7.61 2.69
C TRP A 36 1.26 8.79 3.44
N THR A 37 0.47 9.85 3.59
CA THR A 37 0.74 10.90 4.58
C THR A 37 0.10 10.54 5.92
N HIS A 38 0.55 11.20 6.99
CA HIS A 38 -0.08 11.05 8.31
C HIS A 38 -1.54 11.54 8.30
N ASP A 39 -1.82 12.61 7.55
CA ASP A 39 -3.18 13.15 7.42
C ASP A 39 -4.11 12.16 6.72
N GLU A 40 -3.67 11.56 5.61
CA GLU A 40 -4.44 10.52 4.92
C GLU A 40 -4.70 9.31 5.83
N ALA A 41 -3.72 8.93 6.65
CA ALA A 41 -3.89 7.83 7.60
C ALA A 41 -4.89 8.18 8.72
N GLU A 42 -4.95 9.44 9.16
CA GLU A 42 -5.98 9.92 10.08
C GLU A 42 -7.36 9.98 9.46
N VAL A 43 -7.46 10.37 8.19
CA VAL A 43 -8.73 10.30 7.46
C VAL A 43 -9.18 8.85 7.34
N LEU A 44 -8.29 7.91 7.04
CA LEU A 44 -8.61 6.49 7.03
C LEU A 44 -9.08 6.01 8.40
N ARG A 45 -8.42 6.41 9.50
CA ARG A 45 -8.87 6.06 10.86
C ARG A 45 -10.31 6.50 11.10
N LYS A 46 -10.62 7.76 10.82
CA LYS A 46 -11.99 8.29 10.95
C LYS A 46 -12.98 7.56 10.04
N ALA A 47 -12.58 7.24 8.81
CA ALA A 47 -13.42 6.53 7.85
C ALA A 47 -13.73 5.09 8.31
N LEU A 48 -12.77 4.38 8.89
CA LEU A 48 -12.95 3.06 9.49
C LEU A 48 -13.90 3.11 10.69
N MET A 49 -13.77 4.12 11.55
CA MET A 49 -14.69 4.33 12.66
C MET A 49 -16.11 4.64 12.16
N LYS A 50 -16.26 5.47 11.11
CA LYS A 50 -17.57 5.87 10.56
C LYS A 50 -18.27 4.77 9.78
N PHE A 51 -17.56 4.06 8.90
CA PHE A 51 -18.17 3.10 7.97
C PHE A 51 -17.98 1.65 8.38
N GLY A 52 -17.09 1.36 9.33
CA GLY A 52 -16.72 0.03 9.77
C GLY A 52 -15.52 -0.54 9.01
N VAL A 53 -14.73 -1.38 9.69
CA VAL A 53 -13.54 -2.01 9.11
C VAL A 53 -13.93 -2.99 8.01
N GLY A 54 -13.29 -2.90 6.84
CA GLY A 54 -13.58 -3.77 5.69
C GLY A 54 -14.66 -3.24 4.74
N ASN A 55 -15.38 -2.17 5.10
CA ASN A 55 -16.37 -1.53 4.23
C ASN A 55 -15.72 -0.53 3.25
N TRP A 56 -14.81 -1.02 2.42
CA TRP A 56 -14.00 -0.20 1.52
C TRP A 56 -14.81 0.56 0.48
N SER A 57 -15.90 -0.02 -0.03
CA SER A 57 -16.76 0.64 -1.03
C SER A 57 -17.34 1.95 -0.51
N LYS A 58 -17.86 1.96 0.73
CA LYS A 58 -18.39 3.20 1.36
C LYS A 58 -17.31 4.26 1.56
N ILE A 59 -16.09 3.83 1.91
CA ILE A 59 -14.96 4.74 2.07
C ILE A 59 -14.58 5.37 0.72
N ILE A 60 -14.57 4.57 -0.36
CA ILE A 60 -14.32 5.08 -1.71
C ILE A 60 -15.43 6.04 -2.16
N GLU A 61 -16.69 5.65 -1.98
CA GLU A 61 -17.87 6.47 -2.33
C GLU A 61 -17.87 7.81 -1.59
N SER A 62 -17.33 7.87 -0.38
CA SER A 62 -17.20 9.12 0.38
C SER A 62 -16.12 10.08 -0.17
N ASN A 63 -15.28 9.63 -1.11
CA ASN A 63 -14.19 10.39 -1.72
C ASN A 63 -13.20 11.04 -0.72
N CYS A 64 -13.17 10.63 0.54
CA CYS A 64 -12.25 11.18 1.54
C CYS A 64 -10.78 10.79 1.31
N LEU A 65 -10.52 9.73 0.53
CA LEU A 65 -9.17 9.21 0.24
C LEU A 65 -8.97 9.02 -1.26
N VAL A 66 -8.86 10.12 -2.00
CA VAL A 66 -8.74 10.10 -3.47
C VAL A 66 -7.48 9.37 -3.91
N GLY A 67 -7.64 8.46 -4.88
CA GLY A 67 -6.54 7.69 -5.46
C GLY A 67 -6.00 6.57 -4.57
N LYS A 68 -6.55 6.34 -3.36
CA LYS A 68 -6.20 5.18 -2.55
C LYS A 68 -7.03 3.96 -2.96
N THR A 69 -6.33 2.86 -3.19
CA THR A 69 -6.95 1.57 -3.53
C THR A 69 -7.34 0.79 -2.27
N ASN A 70 -8.26 -0.17 -2.42
CA ASN A 70 -8.63 -1.11 -1.35
C ASN A 70 -7.42 -1.82 -0.74
N ALA A 71 -6.45 -2.23 -1.57
CA ALA A 71 -5.24 -2.89 -1.11
C ALA A 71 -4.37 -1.95 -0.25
N GLN A 72 -4.21 -0.70 -0.66
CA GLN A 72 -3.47 0.31 0.10
C GLN A 72 -4.16 0.62 1.44
N MET A 73 -5.48 0.81 1.44
CA MET A 73 -6.26 1.05 2.66
C MET A 73 -6.17 -0.13 3.63
N ASN A 74 -6.28 -1.36 3.13
CA ASN A 74 -6.17 -2.55 3.97
C ASN A 74 -4.75 -2.69 4.57
N LEU A 75 -3.70 -2.45 3.78
CA LEU A 75 -2.32 -2.49 4.29
C LEU A 75 -2.08 -1.44 5.39
N GLN A 76 -2.62 -0.23 5.21
CA GLN A 76 -2.53 0.82 6.22
C GLN A 76 -3.34 0.45 7.47
N THR A 77 -4.51 -0.17 7.31
CA THR A 77 -5.34 -0.66 8.42
C THR A 77 -4.63 -1.74 9.24
N GLN A 78 -3.99 -2.71 8.59
CA GLN A 78 -3.19 -3.74 9.26
C GLN A 78 -2.04 -3.15 10.10
N ARG A 79 -1.42 -2.07 9.61
CA ARG A 79 -0.37 -1.34 10.33
C ARG A 79 -0.92 -0.61 11.55
N MET A 80 -2.09 0.04 11.43
CA MET A 80 -2.76 0.71 12.54
C MET A 80 -3.20 -0.29 13.61
N LEU A 81 -3.77 -1.43 13.23
CA LEU A 81 -4.18 -2.49 14.15
C LEU A 81 -2.98 -3.24 14.76
N GLY A 82 -1.79 -3.15 14.17
CA GLY A 82 -0.62 -3.92 14.62
C GLY A 82 -0.71 -5.42 14.33
N GLN A 83 -1.59 -5.85 13.43
CA GLN A 83 -1.80 -7.25 13.06
C GLN A 83 -2.18 -7.41 11.59
N GLN A 84 -1.84 -8.56 11.00
CA GLN A 84 -2.07 -8.83 9.58
C GLN A 84 -3.51 -9.26 9.28
N SER A 85 -4.14 -9.99 10.18
CA SER A 85 -5.55 -10.37 10.03
C SER A 85 -6.44 -9.19 10.40
N THR A 86 -7.46 -8.91 9.59
CA THR A 86 -8.51 -7.92 9.92
C THR A 86 -9.90 -8.57 10.04
N ALA A 87 -9.99 -9.88 9.85
CA ALA A 87 -11.26 -10.61 9.78
C ALA A 87 -12.09 -10.52 11.07
N GLU A 88 -11.43 -10.45 12.23
CA GLU A 88 -12.09 -10.34 13.53
C GLU A 88 -12.64 -8.95 13.86
N PHE A 89 -12.38 -7.98 12.98
CA PHE A 89 -12.93 -6.62 13.07
C PHE A 89 -13.86 -6.29 11.91
N ALA A 90 -14.09 -7.21 10.98
CA ALA A 90 -14.88 -6.97 9.78
C ALA A 90 -16.30 -6.49 10.14
N GLY A 91 -16.67 -5.33 9.60
CA GLY A 91 -17.96 -4.68 9.81
C GLY A 91 -18.09 -3.88 11.12
N LEU A 92 -17.08 -3.91 12.00
CA LEU A 92 -17.14 -3.20 13.29
C LEU A 92 -16.70 -1.74 13.16
N HIS A 93 -17.38 -0.85 13.88
CA HIS A 93 -17.06 0.56 14.01
C HIS A 93 -16.10 0.76 15.18
N ILE A 94 -14.80 0.56 14.95
CA ILE A 94 -13.78 0.62 16.02
C ILE A 94 -12.70 1.64 15.71
N ASP A 95 -12.04 2.16 16.75
CA ASP A 95 -10.79 2.90 16.57
C ASP A 95 -9.62 1.91 16.43
N PRO A 96 -8.99 1.78 15.24
CA PRO A 96 -7.89 0.85 15.03
C PRO A 96 -6.64 1.19 15.85
N ARG A 97 -6.45 2.43 16.32
CA ARG A 97 -5.29 2.81 17.13
C ARG A 97 -5.34 2.18 18.52
N VAL A 98 -6.53 2.08 19.11
CA VAL A 98 -6.72 1.45 20.44
C VAL A 98 -6.29 -0.01 20.39
N ILE A 99 -6.68 -0.71 19.32
CA ILE A 99 -6.27 -2.09 19.08
C ILE A 99 -4.76 -2.17 18.81
N GLY A 100 -4.21 -1.28 17.99
CA GLY A 100 -2.78 -1.19 17.74
C GLY A 100 -1.95 -1.06 19.00
N GLN A 101 -2.38 -0.20 19.93
CA GLN A 101 -1.74 0.00 21.23
C GLN A 101 -1.80 -1.25 22.11
N LYS A 102 -2.92 -1.98 22.10
CA LYS A 102 -3.00 -3.26 22.82
C LYS A 102 -2.08 -4.31 22.19
N ASN A 103 -2.14 -4.44 20.87
CA ASN A 103 -1.37 -5.41 20.11
C ASN A 103 0.14 -5.17 20.14
N SER A 104 0.58 -3.94 20.35
CA SER A 104 2.00 -3.66 20.48
C SER A 104 2.59 -4.12 21.83
N LEU A 105 1.78 -4.15 22.88
CA LEU A 105 2.16 -4.64 24.21
C LEU A 105 2.20 -6.18 24.27
N ILE A 106 1.56 -6.88 23.33
CA ILE A 106 1.58 -8.34 23.26
C ILE A 106 2.99 -8.82 22.88
N GLN A 107 3.62 -9.52 23.82
CA GLN A 107 4.92 -10.18 23.66
C GLN A 107 4.80 -11.63 24.11
N GLY A 108 5.53 -12.55 23.48
CA GLY A 108 5.52 -13.96 23.88
C GLY A 108 6.22 -14.86 22.87
N GLU A 109 6.67 -16.02 23.32
CA GLU A 109 7.42 -17.00 22.50
C GLU A 109 6.60 -17.53 21.30
N HIS A 110 5.28 -17.56 21.42
CA HIS A 110 4.34 -17.99 20.37
C HIS A 110 3.92 -16.85 19.41
N ILE A 111 4.29 -15.60 19.71
CA ILE A 111 3.90 -14.42 18.94
C ILE A 111 4.95 -14.16 17.87
N ARG A 112 4.56 -14.35 16.60
CA ARG A 112 5.41 -14.03 15.45
C ARG A 112 4.97 -12.70 14.87
N ARG A 113 5.94 -11.86 14.49
CA ARG A 113 5.69 -10.58 13.81
C ARG A 113 6.30 -10.60 12.42
N LYS A 114 5.58 -10.04 11.44
CA LYS A 114 6.09 -9.77 10.09
C LYS A 114 5.86 -8.30 9.78
N ASN A 115 6.94 -7.57 9.48
CA ASN A 115 6.91 -6.13 9.21
C ASN A 115 6.35 -5.26 10.36
N GLY A 116 6.42 -5.75 11.61
CA GLY A 116 5.89 -5.10 12.82
C GLY A 116 4.49 -5.58 13.23
N CYS A 117 3.75 -6.24 12.34
CA CYS A 117 2.40 -6.74 12.61
C CYS A 117 2.41 -8.19 13.12
N ILE A 118 1.55 -8.50 14.09
CA ILE A 118 1.30 -9.88 14.54
C ILE A 118 0.77 -10.71 13.38
N VAL A 119 1.38 -11.87 13.14
CA VAL A 119 0.90 -12.87 12.18
C VAL A 119 0.24 -14.03 12.91
N ASN A 120 -0.84 -14.57 12.33
CA ASN A 120 -1.41 -15.82 12.81
C ASN A 120 -0.44 -16.97 12.47
N THR A 121 -0.01 -17.69 13.50
CA THR A 121 0.94 -18.82 13.41
C THR A 121 0.24 -20.18 13.41
N GLY A 122 -1.07 -20.20 13.65
CA GLY A 122 -1.88 -21.41 13.72
C GLY A 122 -2.63 -21.75 12.43
N ALA A 123 -3.47 -22.78 12.53
CA ALA A 123 -4.39 -23.14 11.45
C ALA A 123 -5.34 -21.98 11.10
N LYS A 124 -5.86 -22.01 9.87
CA LYS A 124 -6.88 -21.05 9.42
C LYS A 124 -8.05 -21.07 10.41
N LEU A 125 -8.39 -19.91 10.97
CA LEU A 125 -9.52 -19.75 11.87
C LEU A 125 -10.80 -20.22 11.16
N SER A 126 -11.61 -21.01 11.88
CA SER A 126 -12.92 -21.42 11.38
C SER A 126 -13.85 -20.21 11.28
N ARG A 127 -14.89 -20.32 10.45
CA ARG A 127 -15.89 -19.26 10.29
C ARG A 127 -16.58 -18.91 11.62
N ASP A 128 -16.85 -19.92 12.44
CA ASP A 128 -17.54 -19.73 13.72
C ASP A 128 -16.63 -19.09 14.76
N GLU A 129 -15.34 -19.43 14.76
CA GLU A 129 -14.35 -18.75 15.60
C GLU A 129 -14.21 -17.27 15.22
N ILE A 130 -14.19 -16.96 13.91
CA ILE A 130 -14.18 -15.57 13.46
C ILE A 130 -15.42 -14.84 13.95
N ARG A 131 -16.61 -15.44 13.83
CA ARG A 131 -17.86 -14.83 14.32
C ARG A 131 -17.83 -14.59 15.83
N ARG A 132 -17.33 -15.56 16.60
CA ARG A 132 -17.18 -15.42 18.05
C ARG A 132 -16.29 -14.22 18.38
N ARG A 133 -15.11 -14.13 17.77
CA ARG A 133 -14.18 -13.01 17.98
C ARG A 133 -14.76 -11.67 17.53
N VAL A 134 -15.51 -11.64 16.43
CA VAL A 134 -16.22 -10.43 16.01
C VAL A 134 -17.23 -10.00 17.08
N ALA A 135 -17.99 -10.94 17.68
CA ALA A 135 -18.92 -10.62 18.74
C ALA A 135 -18.22 -10.12 20.02
N GLU A 136 -17.12 -10.77 20.43
CA GLU A 136 -16.31 -10.33 21.58
C GLU A 136 -15.70 -8.94 21.35
N ASN A 137 -15.17 -8.69 20.15
CA ASN A 137 -14.61 -7.39 19.80
C ASN A 137 -15.69 -6.31 19.67
N LYS A 138 -16.90 -6.69 19.23
CA LYS A 138 -18.05 -5.79 19.18
C LYS A 138 -18.40 -5.28 20.57
N GLU A 139 -18.50 -6.17 21.55
CA GLU A 139 -18.81 -5.81 22.93
C GLU A 139 -17.71 -4.93 23.56
N GLN A 140 -16.44 -5.20 23.25
CA GLN A 140 -15.32 -4.49 23.88
C GLN A 140 -14.94 -3.16 23.23
N TYR A 141 -15.11 -3.01 21.91
CA TYR A 141 -14.48 -1.94 21.14
C TYR A 141 -15.42 -1.19 20.20
N GLU A 142 -16.65 -1.66 20.00
CA GLU A 142 -17.57 -0.97 19.12
C GLU A 142 -17.92 0.41 19.66
N LEU A 143 -17.77 1.41 18.81
CA LEU A 143 -18.17 2.78 19.10
C LEU A 143 -19.70 2.87 19.10
N THR A 144 -20.24 3.68 19.99
CA THR A 144 -21.68 3.94 20.01
C THR A 144 -22.13 4.58 18.69
N GLU A 145 -23.39 4.33 18.34
CA GLU A 145 -23.96 4.78 17.08
C GLU A 145 -23.89 6.30 16.89
N GLU A 146 -24.08 7.03 17.98
CA GLU A 146 -23.98 8.48 18.03
C GLU A 146 -22.57 8.95 17.69
N VAL A 147 -21.54 8.29 18.24
CA VAL A 147 -20.15 8.68 18.04
C VAL A 147 -19.76 8.50 16.59
N TRP A 148 -20.00 7.32 15.99
CA TRP A 148 -19.54 7.09 14.63
C TRP A 148 -20.35 7.85 13.58
N LYS A 149 -21.64 8.12 13.81
CA LYS A 149 -22.44 8.96 12.89
C LYS A 149 -21.92 10.38 12.82
N ASN A 150 -21.54 10.95 13.96
CA ASN A 150 -21.06 12.33 14.08
C ASN A 150 -19.61 12.53 13.61
N ILE A 151 -18.90 11.48 13.19
CA ILE A 151 -17.55 11.63 12.63
C ILE A 151 -17.64 12.34 11.28
N GLU A 152 -17.05 13.53 11.21
CA GLU A 152 -16.89 14.28 9.97
C GLU A 152 -15.61 13.83 9.24
N LEU A 153 -15.76 13.54 7.95
CA LEU A 153 -14.67 13.21 7.05
C LEU A 153 -14.36 14.43 6.19
N PRO A 154 -13.09 14.84 6.07
CA PRO A 154 -12.72 15.92 5.17
C PRO A 154 -13.01 15.47 3.74
N LEU A 155 -13.83 16.25 3.04
CA LEU A 155 -14.04 16.11 1.61
C LEU A 155 -13.00 17.00 0.91
N PRO A 156 -12.20 16.46 -0.02
CA PRO A 156 -11.39 17.31 -0.88
C PRO A 156 -12.29 18.26 -1.68
N GLU A 157 -11.88 19.51 -1.80
CA GLU A 157 -12.65 20.57 -2.50
C GLU A 157 -12.98 20.20 -3.95
N ASP A 158 -12.10 19.45 -4.62
CA ASP A 158 -12.40 18.81 -5.90
C ASP A 158 -11.52 17.56 -6.16
N PRO A 159 -12.09 16.34 -6.12
CA PRO A 159 -11.40 15.10 -6.46
C PRO A 159 -10.83 15.05 -7.89
N GLN A 160 -11.46 15.72 -8.86
CA GLN A 160 -10.98 15.72 -10.26
C GLN A 160 -9.69 16.52 -10.39
N LEU A 161 -9.64 17.72 -9.81
CA LEU A 161 -8.44 18.56 -9.75
C LEU A 161 -7.25 17.83 -9.14
N LEU A 162 -7.45 17.09 -8.05
CA LEU A 162 -6.40 16.28 -7.43
C LEU A 162 -5.89 15.17 -8.36
N LEU A 163 -6.81 14.50 -9.05
CA LEU A 163 -6.46 13.44 -10.00
C LEU A 163 -5.67 14.00 -11.19
N GLU A 164 -6.08 15.15 -11.72
CA GLU A 164 -5.39 15.86 -12.80
C GLU A 164 -3.99 16.31 -12.39
N ALA A 165 -3.86 16.90 -11.20
CA ALA A 165 -2.55 17.29 -10.66
C ALA A 165 -1.60 16.08 -10.56
N LYS A 166 -2.10 14.91 -10.13
CA LYS A 166 -1.31 13.68 -10.08
C LYS A 166 -0.93 13.15 -11.46
N LYS A 167 -1.83 13.25 -12.44
CA LYS A 167 -1.53 12.88 -13.83
C LYS A 167 -0.42 13.77 -14.40
N SER A 168 -0.50 15.08 -14.19
CA SER A 168 0.51 16.05 -14.64
C SER A 168 1.87 15.79 -14.00
N GLU A 169 1.91 15.52 -12.68
CA GLU A 169 3.15 15.19 -11.98
C GLU A 169 3.75 13.87 -12.48
N ARG A 170 2.92 12.87 -12.81
CA ARG A 170 3.39 11.61 -13.41
C ARG A 170 4.12 11.88 -14.74
N VAL A 171 3.53 12.67 -15.62
CA VAL A 171 4.12 13.03 -16.92
C VAL A 171 5.46 13.75 -16.72
N ARG A 172 5.53 14.67 -15.75
CA ARG A 172 6.78 15.36 -15.40
C ARG A 172 7.87 14.39 -14.96
N LEU A 173 7.55 13.48 -14.04
CA LEU A 173 8.50 12.48 -13.54
C LEU A 173 8.95 11.51 -14.62
N GLU A 174 8.05 11.11 -15.53
CA GLU A 174 8.41 10.29 -16.70
C GLU A 174 9.41 11.01 -17.61
N LEU A 175 9.23 12.32 -17.82
CA LEU A 175 10.17 13.13 -18.60
C LEU A 175 11.53 13.27 -17.90
N GLU A 176 11.52 13.52 -16.59
CA GLU A 176 12.74 13.61 -15.79
C GLU A 176 13.50 12.28 -15.79
N LEU A 177 12.79 11.15 -15.64
CA LEU A 177 13.36 9.82 -15.72
C LEU A 177 14.04 9.58 -17.08
N LYS A 178 13.40 9.96 -18.20
CA LYS A 178 13.99 9.87 -19.54
C LYS A 178 15.26 10.70 -19.65
N ASN A 179 15.29 11.89 -19.07
CA ASN A 179 16.47 12.75 -19.07
C ASN A 179 17.63 12.14 -18.25
N VAL A 180 17.34 11.62 -17.06
CA VAL A 180 18.35 10.94 -16.21
C VAL A 180 18.88 9.69 -16.91
N GLN A 181 18.01 8.89 -17.53
CA GLN A 181 18.43 7.73 -18.32
C GLN A 181 19.36 8.12 -19.47
N ARG A 182 19.08 9.23 -20.16
CA ARG A 182 19.95 9.78 -21.21
C ARG A 182 21.31 10.21 -20.66
N GLN A 183 21.34 10.89 -19.51
CA GLN A 183 22.60 11.27 -18.85
C GLN A 183 23.42 10.05 -18.44
N ILE A 184 22.78 9.02 -17.87
CA ILE A 184 23.43 7.74 -17.53
C ILE A 184 24.00 7.09 -18.80
N ALA A 185 23.26 7.06 -19.91
CA ALA A 185 23.75 6.51 -21.17
C ALA A 185 24.95 7.28 -21.73
N GLN A 186 24.99 8.61 -21.58
CA GLN A 186 26.14 9.44 -21.97
C GLN A 186 27.37 9.18 -21.10
N LEU A 187 27.21 9.05 -19.78
CA LEU A 187 28.31 8.72 -18.86
C LEU A 187 28.82 7.29 -19.05
N ARG A 188 27.95 6.36 -19.46
CA ARG A 188 28.32 4.99 -19.80
C ARG A 188 28.95 4.85 -21.18
N ARG A 189 28.94 5.90 -22.02
CA ARG A 189 29.74 5.86 -23.26
C ARG A 189 31.22 5.80 -22.86
N PRO A 190 31.98 4.82 -23.35
CA PRO A 190 33.40 4.73 -23.05
C PRO A 190 34.08 6.01 -23.57
N ILE A 191 34.91 6.61 -22.72
CA ILE A 191 35.80 7.71 -23.08
C ILE A 191 36.67 7.18 -24.23
N ARG A 192 36.34 7.54 -25.46
CA ARG A 192 37.19 7.26 -26.62
C ARG A 192 38.39 8.19 -26.54
N GLY A 193 39.48 7.66 -26.01
CA GLY A 193 40.80 8.28 -26.07
C GLY A 193 41.68 7.88 -24.90
N THR A 194 42.15 6.63 -24.89
CA THR A 194 43.59 6.27 -24.93
C THR A 194 43.73 4.75 -24.91
N ASP A 195 44.33 4.25 -26.00
CA ASP A 195 45.16 3.04 -26.16
C ASP A 195 44.54 1.63 -26.19
N THR A 196 44.69 1.05 -27.39
CA THR A 196 45.06 -0.34 -27.73
C THR A 196 44.36 -1.49 -27.00
N ASP A 197 43.53 -2.26 -27.71
CA ASP A 197 43.93 -3.54 -28.33
C ASP A 197 42.68 -4.37 -28.67
N SER A 198 42.85 -5.25 -29.65
CA SER A 198 41.87 -6.02 -30.39
C SER A 198 41.16 -7.10 -29.54
N SER A 199 39.83 -7.24 -29.65
CA SER A 199 39.13 -8.53 -29.90
C SER A 199 37.61 -8.49 -29.61
N ALA A 200 36.86 -8.98 -30.61
CA ALA A 200 35.62 -9.77 -30.54
C ALA A 200 34.27 -9.18 -30.01
N SER A 201 33.49 -8.63 -30.95
CA SER A 201 32.14 -9.08 -31.40
C SER A 201 30.88 -8.96 -30.45
N PRO A 202 29.62 -9.10 -30.95
CA PRO A 202 28.71 -7.95 -31.09
C PRO A 202 27.25 -8.21 -30.61
N LYS A 203 26.37 -7.22 -30.87
CA LYS A 203 24.89 -7.24 -30.95
C LYS A 203 24.09 -6.86 -29.69
N THR A 204 23.59 -5.63 -29.72
CA THR A 204 22.23 -5.32 -29.26
C THR A 204 21.48 -4.77 -30.46
N GLU A 205 20.63 -5.62 -31.03
CA GLU A 205 19.53 -5.21 -31.91
C GLU A 205 18.60 -4.33 -31.06
N LEU A 206 18.51 -3.05 -31.43
CA LEU A 206 17.41 -2.17 -31.05
C LEU A 206 16.61 -1.98 -32.33
N ASP A 207 15.47 -2.66 -32.38
CA ASP A 207 14.48 -2.48 -33.42
C ASP A 207 13.87 -1.09 -33.27
N ASP A 208 14.27 -0.20 -34.18
CA ASP A 208 13.58 1.06 -34.49
C ASP A 208 12.50 0.77 -35.54
N GLU A 209 11.38 0.14 -35.16
CA GLU A 209 10.14 0.16 -35.94
C GLU A 209 8.95 0.25 -34.98
N ASP A 210 8.38 1.47 -34.85
CA ASP A 210 6.92 1.73 -34.86
C ASP A 210 6.64 3.18 -34.46
N MET A 211 6.83 4.09 -35.43
CA MET A 211 5.97 5.25 -35.59
C MET A 211 4.92 4.91 -36.64
N GLN A 212 3.71 4.53 -36.20
CA GLN A 212 2.42 4.80 -36.87
C GLN A 212 1.27 4.22 -36.02
N GLY A 213 0.39 5.10 -35.53
CA GLY A 213 -0.81 4.69 -34.80
C GLY A 213 -1.33 5.76 -33.85
N GLU A 214 -1.66 6.94 -34.37
CA GLU A 214 -2.64 7.80 -33.69
C GLU A 214 -3.97 7.05 -33.66
N GLU A 215 -4.41 6.60 -32.48
CA GLU A 215 -5.83 6.35 -32.24
C GLU A 215 -6.33 7.38 -31.23
N ILE A 216 -7.07 8.33 -31.78
CA ILE A 216 -7.93 9.29 -31.11
C ILE A 216 -8.99 8.47 -30.37
N ILE A 217 -8.90 8.38 -29.04
CA ILE A 217 -10.01 7.87 -28.22
C ILE A 217 -10.99 9.03 -28.04
N GLU A 218 -11.97 9.09 -28.93
CA GLU A 218 -13.12 9.98 -28.85
C GLU A 218 -13.97 9.66 -27.60
N ASP A 219 -14.22 10.70 -26.81
CA ASP A 219 -15.21 10.72 -25.73
C ASP A 219 -16.61 10.42 -26.28
N GLN A 220 -17.27 9.38 -25.75
CA GLN A 220 -18.72 9.27 -25.78
C GLN A 220 -19.27 8.89 -24.39
N PRO A 221 -20.39 9.51 -23.96
CA PRO A 221 -20.75 9.65 -22.56
C PRO A 221 -21.50 8.45 -21.98
N VAL A 222 -21.26 8.23 -20.69
CA VAL A 222 -22.08 7.36 -19.83
C VAL A 222 -23.40 8.08 -19.51
N ASN A 223 -24.55 7.53 -19.93
CA ASN A 223 -25.74 7.62 -19.07
C ASN A 223 -26.91 6.66 -19.39
N LYS A 224 -27.49 6.19 -18.27
CA LYS A 224 -28.89 5.78 -17.99
C LYS A 224 -29.41 4.39 -18.41
N ARG A 225 -29.37 3.48 -17.41
CA ARG A 225 -30.50 2.80 -16.75
C ARG A 225 -31.87 2.82 -17.46
N LEU A 226 -32.53 1.65 -17.52
CA LEU A 226 -33.87 1.28 -16.99
C LEU A 226 -34.19 -0.17 -17.44
N LYS A 227 -34.43 -1.14 -16.52
CA LYS A 227 -35.74 -1.73 -16.14
C LYS A 227 -36.48 -2.36 -17.35
N LEU A 228 -36.95 -3.62 -17.38
CA LEU A 228 -37.77 -4.42 -16.46
C LEU A 228 -37.87 -5.88 -16.98
N GLU A 229 -38.04 -6.82 -16.05
CA GLU A 229 -38.93 -8.01 -16.04
C GLU A 229 -39.18 -8.84 -17.32
N GLU A 230 -38.83 -10.13 -17.27
CA GLU A 230 -39.77 -11.27 -17.11
C GLU A 230 -39.06 -12.47 -16.44
#